data_AF-M4ZV99-F1
#
_entry.id   AF-M4ZV99-F1
#
_cell.length_a   1.000
_cell.length_b   1.000
_cell.length_c   1.000
_cell.angle_alpha   90.00
_cell.angle_beta   90.00
_cell.angle_gamma   90.00
#
_symmetry.space_group_name_H-M   'P 1'
#
loop_
_entity.id
_entity.type
_entity.pdbx_description
1 polymer ?
#
loop_
_entity_poly.entity_id
_entity_poly.type
_entity_poly.pdbx_seq_one_letter_code
_entity_poly.pdbx_strand_id
1 'polypeptide(L)'
;MPSAPLFDVRVTHDYYADLRCGDFAIVPAAATAAAMARLRLTCKSFADRIRVYAEVNAAGDIIAAGAAPLSLDFALQPRNAGYAAITKLSDLGQQAAPLFTNDGVMAADPMPLRLTTRRAQATESHVVSAPASAEPFTLAGTPLDGVTAADFTVSGAGVVKSVATGPKRITVDTSALARDTAFQISYPVRATTSRGALADIALTLDAALLTPAPAPRAFVVPLTSANNRWAYYVVTDFSGDLSTLTVIDASPGNGPRALTIADAGRAELTAATVGTDPVASDLIGRYPGRRVMRLLSDAPVLTRDMPLGALELRLTNAALLTRLPNPPPDRLVLLQPDAASPRQMVRYQVLSLLTN
;
A
#
# COMPACT_ATOMS: atom_id res chain seq x y z
N MET A 1 -25.61 -7.68 -28.35
CA MET A 1 -26.62 -7.04 -27.48
C MET A 1 -26.04 -5.72 -26.97
N PRO A 2 -26.86 -4.68 -26.72
CA PRO A 2 -26.38 -3.40 -26.23
C PRO A 2 -25.72 -3.56 -24.85
N SER A 3 -24.60 -2.87 -24.64
CA SER A 3 -23.87 -2.85 -23.37
C SER A 3 -23.68 -1.41 -22.91
N ALA A 4 -23.88 -1.16 -21.61
CA ALA A 4 -23.67 0.13 -20.99
C ALA A 4 -22.46 0.09 -20.04
N PRO A 5 -21.70 1.19 -19.90
CA PRO A 5 -20.66 1.28 -18.88
C PRO A 5 -21.32 1.27 -17.49
N LEU A 6 -20.83 0.41 -16.59
CA LEU A 6 -21.39 0.22 -15.26
C LEU A 6 -20.58 1.00 -14.21
N PHE A 7 -19.29 0.69 -14.10
CA PHE A 7 -18.39 1.38 -13.18
C PHE A 7 -16.93 1.33 -13.66
N ASP A 8 -16.11 2.22 -13.11
CA ASP A 8 -14.66 2.21 -13.19
C ASP A 8 -14.05 1.80 -11.84
N VAL A 9 -12.94 1.06 -11.88
CA VAL A 9 -12.02 0.96 -10.74
C VAL A 9 -10.72 1.60 -11.17
N ARG A 10 -10.28 2.65 -10.49
CA ARG A 10 -9.09 3.44 -10.85
C ARG A 10 -8.12 3.54 -9.69
N VAL A 11 -6.85 3.68 -10.01
CA VAL A 11 -5.79 3.92 -9.02
C VAL A 11 -5.40 5.38 -9.09
N THR A 12 -5.50 6.09 -7.97
CA THR A 12 -4.98 7.45 -7.86
C THR A 12 -3.70 7.46 -7.06
N HIS A 13 -2.73 8.27 -7.47
CA HIS A 13 -1.46 8.41 -6.75
C HIS A 13 -0.95 9.85 -6.87
N ASP A 14 -0.75 10.50 -5.73
CA ASP A 14 -0.25 11.89 -5.61
C ASP A 14 1.22 12.10 -6.06
N TYR A 15 1.84 11.06 -6.61
CA TYR A 15 3.15 11.15 -7.25
C TYR A 15 2.99 11.83 -8.60
N TYR A 16 1.91 11.52 -9.33
CA TYR A 16 1.66 12.08 -10.66
C TYR A 16 0.85 13.37 -10.58
N ALA A 17 1.18 14.34 -11.42
CA ALA A 17 0.51 15.63 -11.46
C ALA A 17 -0.99 15.54 -11.77
N ASP A 18 -1.41 14.56 -12.57
CA ASP A 18 -2.82 14.31 -12.93
C ASP A 18 -3.51 13.29 -12.01
N LEU A 19 -2.80 12.83 -10.97
CA LEU A 19 -3.18 11.78 -10.03
C LEU A 19 -3.41 10.40 -10.65
N ARG A 20 -3.21 10.18 -11.95
CA ARG A 20 -3.49 8.91 -12.62
C ARG A 20 -2.30 7.98 -12.52
N CYS A 21 -2.48 6.83 -11.88
CA CYS A 21 -1.39 5.88 -11.68
C CYS A 21 -1.41 4.77 -12.73
N GLY A 22 -0.43 4.79 -13.63
CA GLY A 22 -0.21 3.74 -14.63
C GLY A 22 0.63 2.55 -14.13
N ASP A 23 1.23 2.64 -12.94
CA ASP A 23 2.18 1.65 -12.42
C ASP A 23 1.52 0.38 -11.85
N PHE A 24 0.19 0.33 -11.79
CA PHE A 24 -0.55 -0.84 -11.32
C PHE A 24 -1.51 -1.38 -12.38
N ALA A 25 -1.70 -2.69 -12.38
CA ALA A 25 -2.76 -3.38 -13.08
C ALA A 25 -3.84 -3.80 -12.08
N ILE A 26 -5.11 -3.65 -12.48
CA ILE A 26 -6.24 -4.21 -11.73
C ILE A 26 -6.70 -5.45 -12.48
N VAL A 27 -6.56 -6.61 -11.83
CA VAL A 27 -6.80 -7.92 -12.46
C VAL A 27 -7.95 -8.63 -11.75
N PRO A 28 -9.04 -9.05 -12.45
CA PRO A 28 -10.10 -9.81 -11.82
C PRO A 28 -9.59 -11.13 -11.25
N ALA A 29 -10.04 -11.49 -10.04
CA ALA A 29 -9.81 -12.83 -9.50
C ALA A 29 -10.52 -13.90 -10.36
N ALA A 30 -10.09 -15.16 -10.28
CA ALA A 30 -10.66 -16.24 -11.10
C ALA A 30 -12.19 -16.40 -10.89
N ALA A 31 -12.64 -16.34 -9.63
CA ALA A 31 -14.06 -16.38 -9.29
C ALA A 31 -14.83 -15.17 -9.87
N THR A 32 -14.24 -13.97 -9.81
CA THR A 32 -14.78 -12.75 -10.42
C THR A 32 -14.89 -12.88 -11.92
N ALA A 33 -13.85 -13.38 -12.61
CA ALA A 33 -13.89 -13.59 -14.05
C ALA A 33 -15.02 -14.56 -14.46
N ALA A 34 -15.18 -15.67 -13.72
CA ALA A 34 -16.27 -16.62 -13.93
C ALA A 34 -17.66 -15.99 -13.67
N ALA A 35 -17.80 -15.22 -12.59
CA ALA A 35 -19.03 -14.50 -12.26
C ALA A 35 -19.37 -13.46 -13.33
N MET A 36 -18.39 -12.69 -13.79
CA MET A 36 -18.56 -11.70 -14.86
C MET A 36 -19.02 -12.36 -16.17
N ALA A 37 -18.42 -13.48 -16.56
CA ALA A 37 -18.85 -14.23 -17.75
C ALA A 37 -20.31 -14.72 -17.61
N ARG A 38 -20.67 -15.29 -16.46
CA ARG A 38 -22.04 -15.77 -16.18
C ARG A 38 -23.07 -14.63 -16.18
N LEU A 39 -22.69 -13.46 -15.71
CA LEU A 39 -23.56 -12.29 -15.55
C LEU A 39 -23.49 -11.31 -16.74
N ARG A 40 -22.83 -11.69 -17.84
CA ARG A 40 -22.68 -10.87 -19.06
C ARG A 40 -22.03 -9.51 -18.78
N LEU A 41 -21.03 -9.51 -17.90
CA LEU A 41 -20.19 -8.35 -17.60
C LEU A 41 -18.89 -8.45 -18.41
N THR A 42 -18.48 -7.35 -19.03
CA THR A 42 -17.21 -7.25 -19.76
C THR A 42 -16.25 -6.31 -19.04
N CYS A 43 -15.03 -6.75 -18.76
CA CYS A 43 -13.98 -5.91 -18.21
C CYS A 43 -13.06 -5.41 -19.33
N LYS A 44 -12.80 -4.10 -19.41
CA LYS A 44 -11.76 -3.52 -20.26
C LYS A 44 -10.70 -2.83 -19.41
N SER A 45 -9.44 -3.17 -19.65
CA SER A 45 -8.30 -2.54 -18.99
C SER A 45 -7.81 -1.32 -19.75
N PHE A 46 -7.44 -0.28 -19.00
CA PHE A 46 -6.75 0.92 -19.46
C PHE A 46 -5.43 1.05 -18.68
N ALA A 47 -4.68 2.13 -18.92
CA ALA A 47 -3.42 2.37 -18.22
C ALA A 47 -3.63 2.55 -16.70
N ASP A 48 -4.63 3.35 -16.30
CA ASP A 48 -4.87 3.83 -14.93
C ASP A 48 -6.11 3.22 -14.25
N ARG A 49 -6.89 2.43 -14.99
CA ARG A 49 -8.17 1.91 -14.53
C ARG A 49 -8.59 0.65 -15.27
N ILE A 50 -9.60 -0.02 -14.73
CA ILE A 50 -10.49 -0.90 -15.48
C ILE A 50 -11.86 -0.25 -15.60
N ARG A 51 -12.58 -0.59 -16.66
CA ARG A 51 -14.00 -0.27 -16.84
C ARG A 51 -14.79 -1.55 -17.00
N VAL A 52 -15.83 -1.69 -16.21
CA VAL A 52 -16.78 -2.80 -16.33
C VAL A 52 -18.00 -2.32 -17.09
N TYR A 53 -18.39 -3.09 -18.09
CA TYR A 53 -19.60 -2.91 -18.89
C TYR A 53 -20.56 -4.03 -18.54
N ALA A 54 -21.86 -3.72 -18.55
CA ALA A 54 -22.91 -4.70 -18.36
C ALA A 54 -23.87 -4.70 -19.54
N GLU A 55 -24.36 -5.88 -19.90
CA GLU A 55 -25.42 -6.02 -20.89
C GLU A 55 -26.74 -5.48 -20.35
N VAL A 56 -27.49 -4.78 -21.21
CA VAL A 56 -28.81 -4.23 -20.87
C VAL A 56 -29.93 -4.99 -21.57
N ASN A 57 -31.07 -5.10 -20.91
CA ASN A 57 -32.30 -5.65 -21.49
C ASN A 57 -32.95 -4.65 -22.47
N ALA A 58 -34.09 -5.02 -23.07
CA ALA A 58 -34.82 -4.15 -23.99
C ALA A 58 -35.38 -2.87 -23.34
N ALA A 59 -35.58 -2.87 -22.02
CA ALA A 59 -36.00 -1.71 -21.24
C ALA A 59 -34.82 -0.78 -20.83
N GLY A 60 -33.57 -1.20 -21.09
CA GLY A 60 -32.36 -0.47 -20.71
C GLY A 60 -31.81 -0.83 -19.33
N ASP A 61 -32.40 -1.77 -18.61
CA ASP A 61 -31.93 -2.21 -17.30
C ASP A 61 -30.75 -3.16 -17.41
N ILE A 62 -29.85 -3.10 -16.43
CA ILE A 62 -28.70 -4.01 -16.34
C ILE A 62 -29.18 -5.42 -15.98
N ILE A 63 -28.86 -6.41 -16.82
CA ILE A 63 -29.26 -7.81 -16.59
C ILE A 63 -28.68 -8.35 -15.28
N ALA A 64 -27.45 -7.97 -14.95
CA ALA A 64 -26.77 -8.39 -13.71
C ALA A 64 -27.39 -7.82 -12.43
N ALA A 65 -28.32 -6.85 -12.51
CA ALA A 65 -28.95 -6.24 -11.33
C ALA A 65 -29.72 -7.26 -10.48
N GLY A 66 -30.27 -8.31 -11.09
CA GLY A 66 -30.93 -9.41 -10.37
C GLY A 66 -30.00 -10.28 -9.51
N ALA A 67 -28.69 -10.11 -9.64
CA ALA A 67 -27.68 -10.79 -8.82
C ALA A 67 -27.20 -9.94 -7.63
N ALA A 68 -27.84 -8.80 -7.35
CA ALA A 68 -27.52 -7.98 -6.18
C ALA A 68 -27.82 -8.74 -4.85
N PRO A 69 -26.99 -8.59 -3.81
CA PRO A 69 -25.68 -7.94 -3.83
C PRO A 69 -24.64 -8.79 -4.58
N LEU A 70 -23.89 -8.16 -5.48
CA LEU A 70 -22.86 -8.81 -6.28
C LEU A 70 -21.48 -8.49 -5.72
N SER A 71 -20.73 -9.52 -5.32
CA SER A 71 -19.33 -9.39 -4.90
C SER A 71 -18.36 -9.62 -6.05
N LEU A 72 -17.43 -8.69 -6.27
CA LEU A 72 -16.37 -8.79 -7.27
C LEU A 72 -15.02 -8.50 -6.62
N ASP A 73 -14.10 -9.47 -6.72
CA ASP A 73 -12.72 -9.37 -6.24
C ASP A 73 -11.73 -9.09 -7.38
N PHE A 74 -10.77 -8.21 -7.14
CA PHE A 74 -9.67 -7.91 -8.03
C PHE A 74 -8.35 -7.89 -7.26
N ALA A 75 -7.24 -8.07 -7.95
CA ALA A 75 -5.89 -7.91 -7.44
C ALA A 75 -5.27 -6.61 -7.98
N LEU A 76 -4.68 -5.81 -7.09
CA LEU A 76 -3.87 -4.65 -7.45
C LEU A 76 -2.41 -5.10 -7.60
N GLN A 77 -1.95 -5.26 -8.84
CA GLN A 77 -0.63 -5.80 -9.15
C GLN A 77 0.32 -4.69 -9.63
N PRO A 78 1.50 -4.51 -9.01
CA PRO A 78 2.52 -3.62 -9.56
C PRO A 78 2.98 -4.11 -10.95
N ARG A 79 3.15 -3.19 -11.90
CA ARG A 79 3.65 -3.50 -13.25
C ARG A 79 5.18 -3.53 -13.33
N ASN A 80 5.84 -2.79 -12.46
CA ASN A 80 7.29 -2.69 -12.36
C ASN A 80 7.68 -2.63 -10.88
N ALA A 81 8.96 -2.88 -10.55
CA ALA A 81 9.46 -2.81 -9.18
C ALA A 81 9.67 -1.38 -8.65
N GLY A 82 9.68 -0.38 -9.55
CA GLY A 82 9.93 1.03 -9.22
C GLY A 82 8.86 1.66 -8.33
N TYR A 83 7.64 1.10 -8.30
CA TYR A 83 6.55 1.55 -7.44
C TYR A 83 6.99 1.65 -5.96
N ALA A 84 7.82 0.73 -5.48
CA ALA A 84 8.24 0.69 -4.08
C ALA A 84 9.07 1.92 -3.68
N ALA A 85 9.74 2.56 -4.65
CA ALA A 85 10.47 3.79 -4.39
C ALA A 85 9.53 5.01 -4.31
N ILE A 86 8.39 5.00 -5.01
CA ILE A 86 7.51 6.17 -5.13
C ILE A 86 6.23 6.07 -4.30
N THR A 87 5.81 4.89 -3.87
CA THR A 87 4.58 4.66 -3.08
C THR A 87 4.88 4.48 -1.60
N LYS A 88 4.06 5.09 -0.73
CA LYS A 88 4.11 4.89 0.72
C LYS A 88 3.57 3.51 1.07
N LEU A 89 4.48 2.57 1.35
CA LEU A 89 4.12 1.18 1.65
C LEU A 89 3.81 0.90 3.13
N SER A 90 4.06 1.84 4.05
CA SER A 90 3.88 1.60 5.49
C SER A 90 2.45 1.25 5.86
N ASP A 91 1.47 1.93 5.26
CA ASP A 91 0.06 1.78 5.62
C ASP A 91 -0.47 0.42 5.12
N LEU A 92 0.01 -0.02 3.96
CA LEU A 92 -0.22 -1.36 3.41
C LEU A 92 0.49 -2.43 4.25
N GLY A 93 1.75 -2.21 4.63
CA GLY A 93 2.54 -3.14 5.43
C GLY A 93 2.02 -3.39 6.84
N GLN A 94 1.17 -2.50 7.37
CA GLN A 94 0.45 -2.71 8.63
C GLN A 94 -0.72 -3.69 8.50
N GLN A 95 -1.18 -4.00 7.29
CA GLN A 95 -2.26 -4.95 7.04
C GLN A 95 -1.68 -6.34 6.74
N ALA A 96 -2.13 -7.37 7.46
CA ALA A 96 -1.63 -8.74 7.25
C ALA A 96 -2.00 -9.29 5.86
N ALA A 97 -3.12 -8.83 5.30
CA ALA A 97 -3.57 -9.08 3.95
C ALA A 97 -4.28 -7.81 3.43
N PRO A 98 -3.57 -6.86 2.82
CA PRO A 98 -4.13 -5.56 2.45
C PRO A 98 -5.32 -5.69 1.49
N LEU A 99 -6.42 -5.01 1.82
CA LEU A 99 -7.67 -5.02 1.05
C LEU A 99 -8.23 -3.60 0.93
N PHE A 100 -8.50 -3.17 -0.31
CA PHE A 100 -9.33 -2.00 -0.58
C PHE A 100 -10.78 -2.42 -0.78
N THR A 101 -11.72 -1.78 -0.07
CA THR A 101 -13.14 -2.14 -0.18
C THR A 101 -14.06 -0.93 -0.07
N ASN A 102 -15.27 -1.06 -0.65
CA ASN A 102 -16.35 -0.10 -0.49
C ASN A 102 -17.27 -0.44 0.71
N ASP A 103 -16.98 -1.52 1.46
CA ASP A 103 -17.72 -1.84 2.67
C ASP A 103 -17.58 -0.75 3.74
N GLY A 104 -18.71 -0.31 4.28
CA GLY A 104 -18.80 0.80 5.24
C GLY A 104 -18.42 2.18 4.68
N VAL A 105 -18.26 2.34 3.36
CA VAL A 105 -17.97 3.62 2.71
C VAL A 105 -19.28 4.29 2.29
N MET A 106 -19.45 5.57 2.63
CA MET A 106 -20.61 6.35 2.16
C MET A 106 -20.60 6.49 0.63
N ALA A 107 -21.79 6.38 0.03
CA ALA A 107 -21.95 6.57 -1.41
C ALA A 107 -21.56 7.99 -1.83
N ALA A 108 -20.50 8.10 -2.64
CA ALA A 108 -20.02 9.31 -3.29
C ALA A 108 -19.53 8.95 -4.70
N ASP A 109 -19.36 9.95 -5.57
CA ASP A 109 -18.75 9.74 -6.89
C ASP A 109 -17.73 10.87 -7.16
N PRO A 110 -16.42 10.56 -7.22
CA PRO A 110 -15.82 9.24 -7.03
C PRO A 110 -15.92 8.71 -5.58
N MET A 111 -16.02 7.38 -5.44
CA MET A 111 -16.01 6.67 -4.16
C MET A 111 -14.59 6.20 -3.80
N PRO A 112 -13.93 6.80 -2.80
CA PRO A 112 -12.64 6.32 -2.33
C PRO A 112 -12.81 5.02 -1.54
N LEU A 113 -12.13 3.96 -1.98
CA LEU A 113 -12.09 2.68 -1.29
C LEU A 113 -11.25 2.80 -0.02
N ARG A 114 -11.71 2.17 1.05
CA ARG A 114 -11.03 2.12 2.33
C ARG A 114 -10.03 0.96 2.37
N LEU A 115 -8.82 1.22 2.86
CA LEU A 115 -7.83 0.18 3.16
C LEU A 115 -8.19 -0.52 4.48
N THR A 116 -8.19 -1.84 4.48
CA THR A 116 -8.42 -2.72 5.63
C THR A 116 -7.62 -4.03 5.47
N THR A 117 -7.77 -4.96 6.41
CA THR A 117 -7.24 -6.32 6.30
C THR A 117 -8.33 -7.27 5.81
N ARG A 118 -8.02 -8.07 4.78
CA ARG A 118 -8.88 -9.15 4.30
C ARG A 118 -9.10 -10.17 5.41
N ARG A 119 -10.35 -10.59 5.60
CA ARG A 119 -10.70 -11.73 6.46
C ARG A 119 -10.91 -12.96 5.59
N ALA A 120 -10.53 -14.12 6.10
CA ALA A 120 -10.71 -15.39 5.43
C ALA A 120 -11.25 -16.42 6.42
N GLN A 121 -12.01 -17.39 5.90
CA GLN A 121 -12.49 -18.54 6.63
C GLN A 121 -12.09 -19.81 5.89
N ALA A 122 -11.74 -20.85 6.64
CA ALA A 122 -11.64 -22.20 6.12
C ALA A 122 -12.93 -22.94 6.45
N THR A 123 -13.37 -23.82 5.54
CA THR A 123 -14.49 -24.74 5.76
C THR A 123 -14.01 -26.16 5.57
N GLU A 124 -14.27 -27.00 6.56
CA GLU A 124 -13.91 -28.42 6.56
C GLU A 124 -15.14 -29.29 6.77
N SER A 125 -15.12 -30.48 6.19
CA SER A 125 -16.15 -31.50 6.40
C SER A 125 -15.61 -32.58 7.33
N HIS A 126 -16.37 -32.90 8.37
CA HIS A 126 -16.08 -33.96 9.32
C HIS A 126 -17.23 -34.95 9.36
N VAL A 127 -16.97 -36.13 9.93
CA VAL A 127 -17.94 -37.21 10.05
C VAL A 127 -18.00 -37.66 11.50
N VAL A 128 -19.21 -37.80 12.02
CA VAL A 128 -19.47 -38.28 13.38
C VAL A 128 -18.99 -39.72 13.52
N SER A 129 -18.01 -39.95 14.40
CA SER A 129 -17.43 -41.27 14.64
C SER A 129 -18.04 -41.94 15.87
N ALA A 130 -18.23 -41.17 16.94
CA ALA A 130 -18.82 -41.60 18.20
C ALA A 130 -19.69 -40.46 18.76
N PRO A 131 -21.01 -40.46 18.46
CA PRO A 131 -21.93 -39.42 18.90
C PRO A 131 -21.80 -39.14 20.39
N ALA A 132 -21.42 -37.91 20.73
CA ALA A 132 -21.19 -37.52 22.12
C ALA A 132 -21.47 -36.03 22.29
N SER A 133 -21.70 -35.62 23.53
CA SER A 133 -21.85 -34.20 23.85
C SER A 133 -20.54 -33.42 23.65
N ALA A 134 -19.39 -34.08 23.53
CA ALA A 134 -18.10 -33.45 23.28
C ALA A 134 -17.17 -34.40 22.49
N GLU A 135 -17.47 -34.61 21.22
CA GLU A 135 -16.65 -35.43 20.33
C GLU A 135 -15.44 -34.61 19.80
N PRO A 136 -14.20 -35.12 19.91
CA PRO A 136 -13.01 -34.37 19.48
C PRO A 136 -12.73 -34.51 17.97
N PHE A 137 -12.44 -33.40 17.31
CA PHE A 137 -12.03 -33.33 15.91
C PHE A 137 -10.70 -32.60 15.77
N THR A 138 -9.92 -32.97 14.75
CA THR A 138 -8.68 -32.26 14.39
C THR A 138 -8.90 -31.59 13.04
N LEU A 139 -8.68 -30.28 13.00
CA LEU A 139 -8.80 -29.47 11.80
C LEU A 139 -7.54 -29.64 10.95
N ALA A 140 -7.71 -29.63 9.63
CA ALA A 140 -6.61 -29.63 8.67
C ALA A 140 -5.96 -28.23 8.57
N GLY A 141 -6.76 -27.16 8.57
CA GLY A 141 -6.33 -25.78 8.54
C GLY A 141 -5.92 -25.26 9.92
N THR A 142 -5.28 -24.08 9.95
CA THR A 142 -4.83 -23.44 11.20
C THR A 142 -5.76 -22.27 11.51
N PRO A 143 -6.60 -22.37 12.55
CA PRO A 143 -7.38 -21.23 13.02
C PRO A 143 -6.48 -20.04 13.38
N LEU A 144 -7.01 -18.83 13.33
CA LEU A 144 -6.30 -17.65 13.81
C LEU A 144 -5.96 -17.76 15.30
N ASP A 145 -4.87 -17.11 15.72
CA ASP A 145 -4.50 -17.03 17.13
C ASP A 145 -5.60 -16.29 17.93
N GLY A 146 -5.94 -16.81 19.11
CA GLY A 146 -6.93 -16.20 19.99
C GLY A 146 -8.39 -16.52 19.68
N VAL A 147 -8.68 -17.40 18.71
CA VAL A 147 -10.06 -17.84 18.43
C VAL A 147 -10.64 -18.64 19.60
N THR A 148 -11.94 -18.46 19.79
CA THR A 148 -12.75 -19.15 20.79
C THR A 148 -13.77 -20.05 20.10
N ALA A 149 -14.48 -20.88 20.85
CA ALA A 149 -15.55 -21.73 20.31
C ALA A 149 -16.65 -20.93 19.58
N ALA A 150 -16.89 -19.68 19.97
CA ALA A 150 -17.89 -18.80 19.35
C ALA A 150 -17.50 -18.31 17.94
N ASP A 151 -16.21 -18.38 17.59
CA ASP A 151 -15.72 -17.98 16.27
C ASP A 151 -15.90 -19.08 15.20
N PHE A 152 -16.39 -20.25 15.60
CA PHE A 152 -16.66 -21.38 14.72
C PHE A 152 -18.14 -21.44 14.38
N THR A 153 -18.45 -21.58 13.10
CA THR A 153 -19.80 -21.87 12.63
C THR A 153 -19.89 -23.34 12.24
N VAL A 154 -20.90 -24.04 12.77
CA VAL A 154 -21.13 -25.45 12.45
C VAL A 154 -22.44 -25.59 11.69
N SER A 155 -22.43 -26.35 10.59
CA SER A 155 -23.61 -26.67 9.79
C SER A 155 -23.83 -28.18 9.77
N GLY A 156 -25.02 -28.63 10.15
CA GLY A 156 -25.38 -30.06 10.22
C GLY A 156 -24.99 -30.78 11.52
N ALA A 157 -24.56 -30.05 12.55
CA ALA A 157 -24.28 -30.58 13.89
C ALA A 157 -24.60 -29.56 15.00
N GLY A 158 -24.30 -29.91 16.26
CA GLY A 158 -24.36 -28.98 17.37
C GLY A 158 -23.22 -27.96 17.35
N VAL A 159 -22.95 -27.30 18.49
CA VAL A 159 -21.96 -26.23 18.58
C VAL A 159 -20.56 -26.76 18.90
N VAL A 160 -19.53 -25.98 18.56
CA VAL A 160 -18.19 -26.17 19.13
C VAL A 160 -18.25 -25.84 20.62
N LYS A 161 -17.79 -26.77 21.47
CA LYS A 161 -17.74 -26.59 22.93
C LYS A 161 -16.40 -26.08 23.44
N SER A 162 -15.32 -26.46 22.78
CA SER A 162 -13.98 -26.04 23.19
C SER A 162 -13.02 -26.06 22.01
N VAL A 163 -12.00 -25.21 22.10
CA VAL A 163 -10.87 -25.12 21.19
C VAL A 163 -9.61 -25.29 22.05
N ALA A 164 -8.83 -26.34 21.79
CA ALA A 164 -7.64 -26.62 22.59
C ALA A 164 -6.49 -25.67 22.23
N THR A 165 -5.69 -25.29 23.22
CA THR A 165 -4.39 -24.62 23.05
C THR A 165 -3.36 -25.64 22.58
N GLY A 166 -3.30 -25.89 21.27
CA GLY A 166 -2.47 -26.96 20.70
C GLY A 166 -3.10 -27.51 19.42
N PRO A 167 -2.65 -28.66 18.90
CA PRO A 167 -2.79 -29.07 17.51
C PRO A 167 -4.25 -29.06 17.05
N LYS A 168 -4.72 -27.94 16.51
CA LYS A 168 -5.94 -27.76 15.70
C LYS A 168 -7.16 -28.56 16.20
N ARG A 169 -7.30 -28.75 17.52
CA ARG A 169 -8.28 -29.69 18.09
C ARG A 169 -9.46 -28.93 18.66
N ILE A 170 -10.65 -29.37 18.29
CA ILE A 170 -11.92 -28.83 18.78
C ILE A 170 -12.77 -29.97 19.31
N THR A 171 -13.74 -29.65 20.16
CA THR A 171 -14.80 -30.59 20.53
C THR A 171 -16.14 -30.06 20.08
N VAL A 172 -16.95 -30.91 19.44
CA VAL A 172 -18.28 -30.54 18.92
C VAL A 172 -19.34 -31.37 19.61
N ASP A 173 -20.51 -30.79 19.85
CA ASP A 173 -21.69 -31.56 20.26
C ASP A 173 -22.28 -32.31 19.07
N THR A 174 -22.08 -33.63 19.05
CA THR A 174 -22.61 -34.55 18.03
C THR A 174 -23.67 -35.49 18.62
N SER A 175 -24.10 -35.26 19.87
CA SER A 175 -24.98 -36.18 20.62
C SER A 175 -26.35 -36.42 19.96
N ALA A 176 -26.83 -35.46 19.18
CA ALA A 176 -28.09 -35.54 18.45
C ALA A 176 -27.96 -36.22 17.06
N LEU A 177 -26.76 -36.63 16.66
CA LEU A 177 -26.48 -37.15 15.32
C LEU A 177 -26.23 -38.66 15.35
N ALA A 178 -26.52 -39.33 14.24
CA ALA A 178 -26.11 -40.71 14.04
C ALA A 178 -24.63 -40.78 13.67
N ARG A 179 -24.00 -41.92 13.97
CA ARG A 179 -22.68 -42.26 13.44
C ARG A 179 -22.68 -42.16 11.90
N ASP A 180 -21.55 -41.76 11.34
CA ASP A 180 -21.31 -41.56 9.90
C ASP A 180 -22.08 -40.39 9.28
N THR A 181 -22.72 -39.55 10.10
CA THR A 181 -23.33 -38.29 9.63
C THR A 181 -22.22 -37.26 9.34
N ALA A 182 -22.24 -36.67 8.15
CA ALA A 182 -21.32 -35.60 7.77
C ALA A 182 -21.84 -34.23 8.23
N PHE A 183 -20.92 -33.38 8.65
CA PHE A 183 -21.21 -31.99 9.02
C PHE A 183 -20.06 -31.08 8.61
N GLN A 184 -20.31 -29.77 8.54
CA GLN A 184 -19.32 -28.79 8.14
C GLN A 184 -18.98 -27.84 9.28
N ILE A 185 -17.72 -27.43 9.32
CA ILE A 185 -17.20 -26.46 10.28
C ILE A 185 -16.49 -25.37 9.51
N SER A 186 -16.85 -24.12 9.78
CA SER A 186 -16.20 -22.93 9.25
C SER A 186 -15.57 -22.12 10.37
N TYR A 187 -14.35 -21.63 10.16
CA TYR A 187 -13.60 -20.90 11.18
C TYR A 187 -12.60 -19.92 10.57
N PRO A 188 -12.24 -18.84 11.28
CA PRO A 188 -11.38 -17.80 10.74
C PRO A 188 -9.94 -18.28 10.62
N VAL A 189 -9.31 -17.95 9.49
CA VAL A 189 -7.92 -18.29 9.17
C VAL A 189 -7.16 -17.06 8.69
N ARG A 190 -5.83 -17.15 8.65
CA ARG A 190 -4.98 -16.09 8.10
C ARG A 190 -5.30 -15.91 6.62
N ALA A 191 -5.81 -14.72 6.27
CA ALA A 191 -5.99 -14.35 4.88
C ALA A 191 -4.63 -14.20 4.18
N THR A 192 -4.61 -14.50 2.89
CA THR A 192 -3.45 -14.34 2.03
C THR A 192 -3.78 -13.38 0.91
N THR A 193 -2.88 -12.43 0.65
CA THR A 193 -2.97 -11.57 -0.53
C THR A 193 -2.76 -12.39 -1.80
N SER A 194 -3.46 -12.01 -2.88
CA SER A 194 -3.26 -12.63 -4.18
C SER A 194 -1.78 -12.61 -4.60
N ARG A 195 -1.30 -13.71 -5.20
CA ARG A 195 0.11 -13.82 -5.61
C ARG A 195 0.50 -12.65 -6.53
N GLY A 196 1.59 -11.96 -6.19
CA GLY A 196 2.11 -10.83 -6.95
C GLY A 196 1.29 -9.55 -6.82
N ALA A 197 0.24 -9.53 -5.99
CA ALA A 197 -0.53 -8.33 -5.71
C ALA A 197 0.06 -7.57 -4.52
N LEU A 198 0.00 -6.23 -4.60
CA LEU A 198 0.28 -5.35 -3.48
C LEU A 198 -0.87 -5.36 -2.47
N ALA A 199 -2.09 -5.44 -2.97
CA ALA A 199 -3.34 -5.50 -2.21
C ALA A 199 -4.42 -6.18 -3.06
N ASP A 200 -5.45 -6.69 -2.41
CA ASP A 200 -6.70 -7.05 -3.08
C ASP A 200 -7.66 -5.85 -3.10
N ILE A 201 -8.68 -5.93 -3.96
CA ILE A 201 -9.80 -4.99 -4.06
C ILE A 201 -11.09 -5.83 -4.01
N ALA A 202 -11.98 -5.58 -3.06
CA ALA A 202 -13.28 -6.23 -2.98
C ALA A 202 -14.40 -5.21 -3.07
N LEU A 203 -15.24 -5.35 -4.10
CA LEU A 203 -16.41 -4.51 -4.31
C LEU A 203 -17.68 -5.31 -4.02
N THR A 204 -18.55 -4.76 -3.17
CA THR A 204 -19.92 -5.24 -3.00
C THR A 204 -20.86 -4.25 -3.70
N LEU A 205 -21.54 -4.73 -4.74
CA LEU A 205 -22.44 -3.92 -5.56
C LEU A 205 -23.89 -4.25 -5.17
N ASP A 206 -24.55 -3.32 -4.50
CA ASP A 206 -25.98 -3.41 -4.24
C ASP A 206 -26.80 -3.10 -5.51
N ALA A 207 -28.13 -3.21 -5.41
CA ALA A 207 -29.02 -2.94 -6.53
C ALA A 207 -28.89 -1.49 -7.04
N ALA A 208 -28.61 -0.53 -6.15
CA ALA A 208 -28.43 0.86 -6.54
C ALA A 208 -27.15 1.02 -7.36
N LEU A 209 -26.05 0.36 -6.99
CA LEU A 209 -24.78 0.34 -7.71
C LEU A 209 -24.85 -0.42 -9.05
N LEU A 210 -25.89 -1.24 -9.25
CA LEU A 210 -26.15 -1.99 -10.48
C LEU A 210 -27.19 -1.36 -11.42
N THR A 211 -27.53 -0.07 -11.25
CA THR A 211 -28.36 0.67 -12.21
C THR A 211 -27.52 1.42 -13.26
N PRO A 212 -28.04 1.63 -14.48
CA PRO A 212 -27.40 2.48 -15.48
C PRO A 212 -27.23 3.92 -14.95
N ALA A 213 -26.11 4.55 -15.25
CA ALA A 213 -25.85 5.96 -14.94
C ALA A 213 -25.31 6.70 -16.18
N PRO A 214 -25.56 8.01 -16.32
CA PRO A 214 -25.06 8.81 -17.46
C PRO A 214 -23.53 8.77 -17.59
N ALA A 215 -22.83 8.66 -16.45
CA ALA A 215 -21.41 8.39 -16.37
C ALA A 215 -21.18 7.14 -15.49
N PRO A 216 -20.18 6.29 -15.80
CA PRO A 216 -19.86 5.16 -14.95
C PRO A 216 -19.38 5.65 -13.59
N ARG A 217 -19.94 5.08 -12.52
CA ARG A 217 -19.51 5.33 -11.15
C ARG A 217 -18.03 5.01 -10.99
N ALA A 218 -17.28 5.80 -10.24
CA ALA A 218 -15.85 5.57 -10.04
C ALA A 218 -15.52 5.05 -8.64
N PHE A 219 -14.96 3.85 -8.54
CA PHE A 219 -14.28 3.35 -7.34
C PHE A 219 -12.80 3.69 -7.41
N VAL A 220 -12.26 4.31 -6.37
CA VAL A 220 -10.88 4.82 -6.36
C VAL A 220 -10.06 4.07 -5.33
N VAL A 221 -8.95 3.49 -5.75
CA VAL A 221 -7.88 3.00 -4.86
C VAL A 221 -6.91 4.17 -4.62
N PRO A 222 -6.90 4.78 -3.42
CA PRO A 222 -5.99 5.88 -3.12
C PRO A 222 -4.62 5.33 -2.69
N LEU A 223 -3.59 5.67 -3.46
CA LEU A 223 -2.19 5.50 -3.08
C LEU A 223 -1.57 6.87 -2.81
N THR A 224 -0.59 6.89 -1.91
CA THR A 224 0.13 8.11 -1.53
C THR A 224 1.61 7.93 -1.76
N SER A 225 2.32 9.04 -1.93
CA SER A 225 3.72 9.05 -2.29
C SER A 225 4.59 8.75 -1.10
N ALA A 226 5.63 7.96 -1.35
CA ALA A 226 6.73 7.83 -0.43
C ALA A 226 7.26 9.23 -0.09
N ASN A 227 7.53 9.44 1.19
CA ASN A 227 8.11 10.66 1.69
C ASN A 227 9.36 10.31 2.50
N ASN A 228 10.47 10.92 2.13
CA ASN A 228 11.73 10.74 2.81
C ASN A 228 12.31 12.12 3.09
N ARG A 229 13.05 12.26 4.19
CA ARG A 229 13.93 13.41 4.32
C ARG A 229 15.00 13.33 3.23
N TRP A 230 15.46 14.48 2.77
CA TRP A 230 16.50 14.61 1.77
C TRP A 230 17.80 15.03 2.43
N ALA A 231 18.90 14.41 2.02
CA ALA A 231 20.25 14.78 2.43
C ALA A 231 21.11 15.17 1.22
N TYR A 232 21.83 16.28 1.35
CA TYR A 232 22.93 16.61 0.45
C TYR A 232 24.24 16.47 1.21
N TYR A 233 25.15 15.66 0.66
CA TYR A 233 26.53 15.56 1.13
C TYR A 233 27.40 16.41 0.21
N VAL A 234 28.01 17.45 0.75
CA VAL A 234 28.90 18.36 0.02
C VAL A 234 30.33 18.05 0.40
N VAL A 235 31.10 17.58 -0.57
CA VAL A 235 32.55 17.40 -0.45
C VAL A 235 33.22 18.64 -1.02
N THR A 236 34.02 19.34 -0.21
CA THR A 236 34.64 20.60 -0.63
C THR A 236 36.01 20.81 0.00
N ASP A 237 36.82 21.65 -0.63
CA ASP A 237 38.08 22.17 -0.13
C ASP A 237 38.05 23.64 0.28
N PHE A 238 36.86 24.23 0.25
CA PHE A 238 36.65 25.59 0.72
C PHE A 238 37.05 25.74 2.19
N SER A 239 37.97 26.67 2.45
CA SER A 239 38.54 26.92 3.78
C SER A 239 37.77 27.96 4.60
N GLY A 240 36.76 28.61 4.03
CA GLY A 240 35.94 29.60 4.74
C GLY A 240 34.84 28.98 5.61
N ASP A 241 34.00 29.83 6.18
CA ASP A 241 32.87 29.38 7.00
C ASP A 241 31.81 28.70 6.14
N LEU A 242 31.42 27.48 6.51
CA LEU A 242 30.37 26.68 5.87
C LEU A 242 29.08 26.65 6.70
N SER A 243 29.04 27.32 7.86
CA SER A 243 27.88 27.34 8.75
C SER A 243 26.62 27.92 8.08
N THR A 244 26.80 28.79 7.08
CA THR A 244 25.74 29.47 6.31
C THR A 244 25.34 28.74 5.03
N LEU A 245 25.87 27.52 4.80
CA LEU A 245 25.54 26.72 3.63
C LEU A 245 24.08 26.28 3.68
N THR A 246 23.29 26.57 2.65
CA THR A 246 21.85 26.26 2.63
C THR A 246 21.43 25.70 1.28
N VAL A 247 20.36 24.89 1.29
CA VAL A 247 19.63 24.54 0.07
C VAL A 247 18.28 25.21 0.14
N ILE A 248 17.93 25.93 -0.92
CA ILE A 248 16.62 26.60 -1.04
C ILE A 248 15.90 26.11 -2.28
N ASP A 249 14.57 26.15 -2.25
CA ASP A 249 13.75 26.12 -3.46
C ASP A 249 13.50 27.56 -3.92
N ALA A 250 14.13 27.98 -5.01
CA ALA A 250 14.02 29.31 -5.60
C ALA A 250 12.85 29.44 -6.59
N SER A 251 11.90 28.50 -6.58
CA SER A 251 10.74 28.54 -7.48
C SER A 251 9.89 29.79 -7.20
N PRO A 252 9.48 30.55 -8.24
CA PRO A 252 8.64 31.74 -8.04
C PRO A 252 7.23 31.35 -7.56
N GLY A 253 6.82 31.84 -6.38
CA GLY A 253 5.47 31.70 -5.82
C GLY A 253 5.43 31.21 -4.37
N ASN A 254 4.67 31.91 -3.50
CA ASN A 254 4.52 31.61 -2.06
C ASN A 254 3.59 30.41 -1.81
N GLY A 255 4.05 29.19 -2.10
CA GLY A 255 3.38 27.96 -1.68
C GLY A 255 4.27 27.11 -0.77
N PRO A 256 3.73 26.15 0.00
CA PRO A 256 4.46 25.29 0.95
C PRO A 256 5.32 24.20 0.24
N ARG A 257 6.04 24.61 -0.81
CA ARG A 257 6.96 23.79 -1.61
C ARG A 257 8.42 23.91 -1.17
N ALA A 258 8.71 24.81 -0.22
CA ALA A 258 10.06 25.08 0.23
C ALA A 258 10.68 23.83 0.91
N LEU A 259 11.74 23.30 0.31
CA LEU A 259 12.70 22.50 1.02
C LEU A 259 13.34 23.40 2.09
N THR A 260 13.15 23.07 3.36
CA THR A 260 13.81 23.76 4.47
C THR A 260 14.91 22.87 5.04
N ILE A 261 16.10 23.46 5.20
CA ILE A 261 17.24 22.87 5.90
C ILE A 261 17.66 23.88 6.97
N ALA A 262 17.12 23.74 8.18
CA ALA A 262 17.50 24.56 9.31
C ALA A 262 18.93 24.21 9.80
N ASP A 263 19.44 25.04 10.71
CA ASP A 263 20.79 24.91 11.27
C ASP A 263 21.04 23.55 11.89
N ALA A 264 20.02 22.98 12.56
CA ALA A 264 20.09 21.65 13.15
C ALA A 264 20.25 20.51 12.12
N GLY A 265 19.85 20.73 10.86
CA GLY A 265 20.02 19.79 9.76
C GLY A 265 21.43 19.80 9.15
N ARG A 266 22.29 20.76 9.56
CA ARG A 266 23.63 20.95 9.01
C ARG A 266 24.69 20.38 9.95
N ALA A 267 25.58 19.58 9.40
CA ALA A 267 26.68 19.02 10.16
C ALA A 267 27.95 18.93 9.31
N GLU A 268 29.06 19.44 9.85
CA GLU A 268 30.39 19.09 9.34
C GLU A 268 30.80 17.74 9.93
N LEU A 269 31.06 16.78 9.04
CA LEU A 269 31.32 15.40 9.40
C LEU A 269 32.80 15.10 9.29
N THR A 270 33.35 14.55 10.37
CA THR A 270 34.74 14.12 10.50
C THR A 270 34.78 12.67 10.97
N ALA A 271 35.95 12.02 10.94
CA ALA A 271 36.08 10.65 11.47
C ALA A 271 35.61 10.52 12.93
N ALA A 272 35.68 11.60 13.72
CA ALA A 272 35.21 11.62 15.12
C ALA A 272 33.69 11.86 15.27
N THR A 273 33.07 12.56 14.31
CA THR A 273 31.67 13.01 14.40
C THR A 273 30.70 12.28 13.47
N VAL A 274 31.21 11.47 12.53
CA VAL A 274 30.41 10.78 11.51
C VAL A 274 29.42 9.75 12.08
N GLY A 275 29.69 9.22 13.28
CA GLY A 275 28.81 8.27 13.94
C GLY A 275 28.53 7.04 13.07
N THR A 276 27.25 6.70 12.88
CA THR A 276 26.82 5.56 12.06
C THR A 276 26.40 5.96 10.64
N ASP A 277 26.81 7.13 10.14
CA ASP A 277 26.46 7.60 8.79
C ASP A 277 27.39 6.95 7.74
N PRO A 278 26.91 5.94 6.98
CA PRO A 278 27.79 5.17 6.11
C PRO A 278 28.21 5.96 4.87
N VAL A 279 27.38 6.91 4.41
CA VAL A 279 27.67 7.73 3.22
C VAL A 279 28.78 8.70 3.56
N ALA A 280 28.66 9.42 4.67
CA ALA A 280 29.70 10.34 5.10
C ALA A 280 31.01 9.62 5.46
N SER A 281 30.95 8.46 6.11
CA SER A 281 32.15 7.68 6.45
C SER A 281 32.93 7.28 5.21
N ASP A 282 32.23 6.84 4.18
CA ASP A 282 32.80 6.48 2.89
C ASP A 282 33.38 7.70 2.16
N LEU A 283 32.67 8.84 2.15
CA LEU A 283 33.18 10.09 1.54
C LEU A 283 34.45 10.60 2.22
N ILE A 284 34.52 10.58 3.56
CA ILE A 284 35.72 10.96 4.32
C ILE A 284 36.92 10.09 3.92
N GLY A 285 36.71 8.79 3.73
CA GLY A 285 37.75 7.86 3.29
C GLY A 285 38.20 8.11 1.85
N ARG A 286 37.27 8.39 0.93
CA ARG A 286 37.58 8.62 -0.50
C ARG A 286 38.24 9.97 -0.78
N TYR A 287 37.99 10.98 0.05
CA TYR A 287 38.46 12.35 -0.16
C TYR A 287 39.27 12.85 1.06
N PRO A 288 40.46 12.28 1.31
CA PRO A 288 41.28 12.68 2.45
C PRO A 288 41.66 14.17 2.37
N GLY A 289 41.60 14.87 3.50
CA GLY A 289 41.91 16.30 3.60
C GLY A 289 40.83 17.23 3.04
N ARG A 290 39.70 16.70 2.53
CA ARG A 290 38.54 17.49 2.12
C ARG A 290 37.51 17.54 3.25
N ARG A 291 36.72 18.61 3.28
CA ARG A 291 35.61 18.80 4.23
C ARG A 291 34.37 18.12 3.68
N VAL A 292 33.60 17.47 4.56
CA VAL A 292 32.34 16.80 4.22
C VAL A 292 31.22 17.43 5.04
N MET A 293 30.32 18.14 4.37
CA MET A 293 29.12 18.72 4.98
C MET A 293 27.90 17.88 4.66
N ARG A 294 27.05 17.60 5.65
CA ARG A 294 25.71 17.05 5.45
C ARG A 294 24.67 18.13 5.68
N LEU A 295 23.74 18.26 4.74
CA LEU A 295 22.57 19.14 4.80
C LEU A 295 21.31 18.27 4.74
N LEU A 296 20.58 18.15 5.85
CA LEU A 296 19.40 17.30 5.98
C LEU A 296 18.11 18.13 6.06
N SER A 297 17.14 17.87 5.20
CA SER A 297 15.82 18.53 5.19
C SER A 297 15.12 18.41 6.53
N ASP A 298 14.41 19.42 7.01
CA ASP A 298 13.77 19.37 8.34
C ASP A 298 12.59 18.40 8.38
N ALA A 299 11.81 18.38 7.28
CA ALA A 299 10.65 17.52 7.10
C ALA A 299 10.87 16.53 5.93
N PRO A 300 10.10 15.43 5.90
CA PRO A 300 10.01 14.57 4.73
C PRO A 300 9.53 15.35 3.50
N VAL A 301 10.18 15.13 2.37
CA VAL A 301 9.79 15.70 1.08
C VAL A 301 9.04 14.63 0.29
N LEU A 302 7.86 14.98 -0.22
CA LEU A 302 7.04 14.08 -1.05
C LEU A 302 7.80 13.72 -2.33
N THR A 303 7.79 12.44 -2.68
CA THR A 303 8.22 11.98 -4.00
C THR A 303 7.21 12.42 -5.05
N ARG A 304 7.68 12.91 -6.20
CA ARG A 304 6.82 13.44 -7.27
C ARG A 304 7.38 13.10 -8.65
N ASP A 305 6.49 13.04 -9.63
CA ASP A 305 6.80 12.89 -11.05
C ASP A 305 7.57 14.08 -11.59
N MET A 306 7.14 15.28 -11.20
CA MET A 306 7.81 16.53 -11.49
C MET A 306 8.70 16.91 -10.29
N PRO A 307 10.03 16.85 -10.46
CA PRO A 307 10.95 17.19 -9.39
C PRO A 307 10.90 18.68 -9.05
N LEU A 308 11.45 19.07 -7.89
CA LEU A 308 11.62 20.49 -7.57
C LEU A 308 12.61 21.11 -8.56
N GLY A 309 12.18 22.15 -9.28
CA GLY A 309 12.86 22.61 -10.50
C GLY A 309 13.91 23.71 -10.28
N ALA A 310 13.86 24.42 -9.16
CA ALA A 310 14.69 25.60 -8.90
C ALA A 310 15.48 25.48 -7.59
N LEU A 311 16.01 24.29 -7.30
CA LEU A 311 16.84 24.10 -6.12
C LEU A 311 18.19 24.79 -6.30
N GLU A 312 18.60 25.60 -5.32
CA GLU A 312 19.91 26.25 -5.29
C GLU A 312 20.69 25.80 -4.05
N LEU A 313 22.00 25.60 -4.22
CA LEU A 313 22.94 25.54 -3.10
C LEU A 313 23.56 26.93 -2.93
N ARG A 314 23.42 27.50 -1.73
CA ARG A 314 23.92 28.84 -1.40
C ARG A 314 24.89 28.81 -0.24
N LEU A 315 25.87 29.69 -0.29
CA LEU A 315 26.70 30.02 0.87
C LEU A 315 26.46 31.49 1.21
N THR A 316 25.90 31.75 2.39
CA THR A 316 25.36 33.06 2.75
C THR A 316 24.33 33.51 1.69
N ASN A 317 24.63 34.54 0.89
CA ASN A 317 23.75 35.05 -0.17
C ASN A 317 24.24 34.73 -1.60
N ALA A 318 25.38 34.06 -1.73
CA ALA A 318 25.94 33.69 -3.03
C ALA A 318 25.47 32.28 -3.43
N ALA A 319 24.93 32.15 -4.64
CA ALA A 319 24.61 30.84 -5.22
C ALA A 319 25.90 30.14 -5.65
N LEU A 320 26.21 29.01 -5.01
CA LEU A 320 27.29 28.12 -5.42
C LEU A 320 26.84 27.23 -6.59
N LEU A 321 25.59 26.76 -6.55
CA LEU A 321 24.93 26.04 -7.64
C LEU A 321 23.51 26.58 -7.81
N THR A 322 23.17 27.03 -9.01
CA THR A 322 21.82 27.53 -9.35
C THR A 322 20.88 26.44 -9.88
N ARG A 323 21.40 25.24 -10.12
CA ARG A 323 20.64 24.05 -10.52
C ARG A 323 21.12 22.83 -9.74
N LEU A 324 20.66 22.73 -8.50
CA LEU A 324 20.95 21.60 -7.65
C LEU A 324 20.05 20.40 -8.04
N PRO A 325 20.61 19.21 -8.32
CA PRO A 325 19.80 18.04 -8.64
C PRO A 325 18.98 17.59 -7.43
N ASN A 326 17.80 17.03 -7.68
CA ASN A 326 17.01 16.36 -6.65
C ASN A 326 17.72 15.05 -6.27
N PRO A 327 17.67 14.59 -5.00
CA PRO A 327 18.14 13.27 -4.65
C PRO A 327 17.37 12.21 -5.46
N PRO A 328 18.05 11.31 -6.16
CA PRO A 328 17.37 10.34 -6.99
C PRO A 328 16.63 9.32 -6.10
N PRO A 329 15.52 8.74 -6.59
CA PRO A 329 14.61 7.92 -5.78
C PRO A 329 15.22 6.60 -5.30
N ASP A 330 16.28 6.12 -5.97
CA ASP A 330 17.00 4.89 -5.69
C ASP A 330 18.18 5.07 -4.70
N ARG A 331 18.64 6.31 -4.45
CA ARG A 331 19.69 6.59 -3.46
C ARG A 331 19.12 6.75 -2.08
N LEU A 332 18.95 5.63 -1.39
CA LEU A 332 18.43 5.56 -0.04
C LEU A 332 19.50 5.12 0.95
N VAL A 333 19.50 5.71 2.14
CA VAL A 333 20.36 5.30 3.27
C VAL A 333 19.56 5.36 4.57
N LEU A 334 19.77 4.35 5.43
CA LEU A 334 19.28 4.40 6.80
C LEU A 334 20.20 5.31 7.62
N LEU A 335 19.73 6.50 7.96
CA LEU A 335 20.49 7.51 8.67
C LEU A 335 19.99 7.66 10.11
N GLN A 336 20.93 7.78 11.04
CA GLN A 336 20.69 8.30 12.38
C GLN A 336 21.42 9.65 12.49
N PRO A 337 20.71 10.80 12.36
CA PRO A 337 21.37 12.10 12.27
C PRO A 337 22.22 12.45 13.49
N ASP A 338 21.76 12.04 14.67
CA ASP A 338 22.40 12.20 15.97
C ASP A 338 21.96 11.05 16.91
N ALA A 339 22.61 10.90 18.06
CA ALA A 339 22.35 9.79 18.99
C ALA A 339 20.94 9.78 19.61
N ALA A 340 20.26 10.93 19.69
CA ALA A 340 18.92 11.06 20.25
C ALA A 340 17.81 10.83 19.21
N SER A 341 18.12 11.00 17.93
CA SER A 341 17.19 10.83 16.81
C SER A 341 16.99 9.35 16.44
N PRO A 342 15.77 8.93 16.06
CA PRO A 342 15.54 7.59 15.53
C PRO A 342 16.22 7.41 14.16
N ARG A 343 16.57 6.16 13.85
CA ARG A 343 16.99 5.78 12.50
C ARG A 343 15.85 5.99 11.52
N GLN A 344 16.15 6.61 10.38
CA GLN A 344 15.16 6.94 9.36
C GLN A 344 15.75 6.73 7.96
N MET A 345 14.90 6.34 7.02
CA MET A 345 15.30 6.22 5.62
C MET A 345 15.36 7.61 4.97
N VAL A 346 16.51 7.96 4.43
CA VAL A 346 16.80 9.27 3.84
C VAL A 346 17.21 9.08 2.39
N ARG A 347 16.71 9.95 1.51
CA ARG A 347 17.22 10.05 0.14
C ARG A 347 18.41 10.97 0.10
N TYR A 348 19.47 10.60 -0.62
CA TYR A 348 20.67 11.40 -0.62
C TYR A 348 21.25 11.69 -2.00
N GLN A 349 21.95 12.82 -2.07
CA GLN A 349 22.77 13.22 -3.20
C GLN A 349 24.14 13.68 -2.73
N VAL A 350 25.17 13.29 -3.46
CA VAL A 350 26.55 13.75 -3.23
C VAL A 350 26.89 14.83 -4.24
N LEU A 351 27.49 15.92 -3.76
CA LEU A 351 27.98 17.05 -4.53
C LEU A 351 29.48 17.20 -4.27
N SER A 352 30.28 17.29 -5.32
CA SER A 352 31.71 17.58 -5.21
C SER A 352 31.96 19.01 -5.70
N LEU A 353 32.38 19.88 -4.79
CA LEU A 353 32.72 21.29 -5.02
C LEU A 353 34.20 21.48 -4.68
N LEU A 354 35.06 20.98 -5.55
CA LEU A 354 36.51 21.08 -5.42
C LEU A 354 37.02 22.19 -6.33
N THR A 355 37.74 23.14 -5.76
CA THR A 355 38.55 24.09 -6.53
C THR A 355 39.85 23.38 -6.91
N ASN A 356 40.03 23.03 -8.18
CA ASN A 356 41.28 22.38 -8.63
C ASN A 356 42.54 23.14 -8.21
#